data_AF-A0A226D3D6-F1
#
_entry.id   AF-A0A226D3D6-F1
#
_cell.length_a   1.000
_cell.length_b   1.000
_cell.length_c   1.000
_cell.angle_alpha   90.00
_cell.angle_beta   90.00
_cell.angle_gamma   90.00
#
_symmetry.space_group_name_H-M   'P 1'
#
loop_
_entity.id
_entity.type
_entity.pdbx_description
1 polymer ?
#
loop_
_entity_poly.entity_id
_entity_poly.type
_entity_poly.pdbx_seq_one_letter_code
_entity_poly.pdbx_strand_id
1 'polypeptide(L)'
;MESTSTKELQDQVKTHEAKIQELEEALNTKSLNEAGNEGKRDWSLGQSEDEDEADKLLGNLRSKDDDGNMCQIEELLADIEKGADLGPEISQNVAESFLKTISRQLSKESKAKLRETLKTPSNCKQFSPPKINNEIWKIIPSQARLQDVKQQQSQQALSVGLSALSIITSQVLIRKSQIPNEVVSSIVKLAIDAANVLGDQSQQVNSNRKMDLKRYLNPDFYNE
;
A
#
# COMPACT_ATOMS: atom_id res chain seq x y z
N MET A 1 48.68 32.13 -9.20
CA MET A 1 47.21 32.22 -9.42
C MET A 1 46.40 31.44 -8.37
N GLU A 2 47.01 30.70 -7.43
CA GLU A 2 46.29 29.86 -6.45
C GLU A 2 45.90 30.57 -5.13
N SER A 3 46.48 31.73 -4.83
CA SER A 3 46.24 32.46 -3.57
C SER A 3 44.93 33.27 -3.53
N THR A 4 44.29 33.47 -4.68
CA THR A 4 43.01 34.20 -4.76
C THR A 4 41.82 33.26 -4.55
N SER A 5 41.90 32.04 -5.08
CA SER A 5 40.83 31.02 -4.97
C SER A 5 40.64 30.51 -3.54
N THR A 6 41.73 30.40 -2.76
CA THR A 6 41.67 30.00 -1.35
C THR A 6 41.03 31.07 -0.46
N LYS A 7 41.21 32.35 -0.79
CA LYS A 7 40.55 33.46 -0.07
C LYS A 7 39.05 33.52 -0.37
N GLU A 8 38.67 33.32 -1.63
CA GLU A 8 37.26 33.24 -2.05
C GLU A 8 36.51 32.11 -1.34
N LEU A 9 37.15 30.93 -1.23
CA LEU A 9 36.59 29.80 -0.49
C LEU A 9 36.45 30.09 1.01
N GLN A 10 37.43 30.78 1.61
CA GLN A 10 37.34 31.18 3.03
C GLN A 10 36.23 32.21 3.28
N ASP A 11 36.01 33.15 2.36
CA ASP A 11 34.93 34.13 2.48
C ASP A 11 33.55 33.49 2.28
N GLN A 12 33.44 32.49 1.40
CA GLN A 12 32.21 31.70 1.24
C GLN A 12 31.90 30.88 2.50
N VAL A 13 32.90 30.22 3.09
CA VAL A 13 32.72 29.43 4.33
C VAL A 13 32.22 30.33 5.46
N LYS A 14 32.84 31.49 5.68
CA LYS A 14 32.39 32.46 6.69
C LYS A 14 30.96 32.95 6.45
N THR A 15 30.59 33.16 5.18
CA THR A 15 29.23 33.56 4.81
C THR A 15 28.21 32.46 5.12
N HIS A 16 28.58 31.19 4.90
CA HIS A 16 27.72 30.05 5.24
C HIS A 16 27.59 29.86 6.75
N GLU A 17 28.66 30.04 7.52
CA GLU A 17 28.63 29.99 8.99
C GLU A 17 27.71 31.06 9.57
N ALA A 18 27.76 32.30 9.05
CA ALA A 18 26.87 33.37 9.47
C ALA A 18 25.38 33.06 9.19
N LYS A 19 25.07 32.45 8.04
CA LYS A 19 23.70 32.04 7.69
C LYS A 19 23.19 30.90 8.58
N ILE A 20 24.08 29.99 9.00
CA ILE A 20 23.71 28.90 9.91
C ILE A 20 23.37 29.47 11.29
N GLN A 21 24.16 30.42 11.79
CA GLN A 21 23.87 31.12 13.06
C GLN A 21 22.53 31.87 13.01
N GLU A 22 22.23 32.57 11.92
CA GLU A 22 20.94 33.26 11.74
C GLU A 22 19.75 32.28 11.72
N LEU A 23 19.92 31.10 11.11
CA LEU A 23 18.90 30.05 11.11
C LEU A 23 18.72 29.41 12.51
N GLU A 24 19.79 29.26 13.28
CA GLU A 24 19.73 28.76 14.66
C GLU A 24 19.00 29.75 15.59
N GLU A 25 19.24 31.05 15.45
CA GLU A 25 18.50 32.09 16.19
C GLU A 25 17.01 32.14 15.80
N ALA A 26 16.69 31.96 14.52
CA ALA A 26 15.31 31.87 14.03
C ALA A 26 14.58 30.60 14.54
N LEU A 27 15.31 29.50 14.78
CA LEU A 27 14.75 28.27 15.35
C LEU A 27 14.49 28.41 16.86
N ASN A 28 15.42 29.05 17.58
CA ASN A 28 15.30 29.26 19.01
C ASN A 28 14.14 30.22 19.37
N THR A 29 13.85 31.20 18.50
CA THR A 29 12.71 32.11 18.66
C THR A 29 11.36 31.48 18.31
N LYS A 30 11.31 30.49 17.41
CA LYS A 30 10.07 29.74 17.11
C LYS A 30 9.66 28.77 18.21
N SER A 31 10.61 28.23 18.97
CA SER A 31 10.33 27.27 20.05
C SER A 31 9.61 27.86 21.27
N LEU A 32 9.50 29.20 21.37
CA LEU A 32 8.90 29.89 22.53
C LEU A 32 7.55 30.58 22.27
N ASN A 33 6.99 30.53 21.05
CA ASN A 33 5.75 31.25 20.71
C ASN A 33 4.58 30.39 20.19
N GLU A 34 4.65 29.06 20.28
CA GLU A 34 3.50 28.18 20.03
C GLU A 34 3.00 27.53 21.34
N ALA A 35 2.59 28.38 22.29
CA ALA A 35 1.78 27.97 23.43
C ALA A 35 0.45 28.72 23.40
N GLY A 36 -0.58 28.05 22.87
CA GLY A 36 -1.97 28.16 23.29
C GLY A 36 -2.75 29.42 22.91
N ASN A 37 -3.37 29.42 21.73
CA ASN A 37 -4.62 30.16 21.54
C ASN A 37 -5.57 29.43 20.60
N GLU A 38 -6.16 28.34 21.11
CA GLU A 38 -7.43 27.83 20.57
C GLU A 38 -8.50 28.06 21.64
N GLY A 39 -9.46 28.92 21.30
CA GLY A 39 -10.59 29.25 22.14
C GLY A 39 -11.37 28.00 22.50
N LYS A 40 -11.32 27.64 23.79
CA LYS A 40 -12.21 26.67 24.42
C LYS A 40 -13.63 27.24 24.35
N ARG A 41 -14.38 26.88 23.30
CA ARG A 41 -15.83 27.03 23.32
C ARG A 41 -16.34 26.04 24.35
N ASP A 42 -16.68 26.57 25.51
CA ASP A 42 -17.38 25.86 26.57
C ASP A 42 -18.77 25.49 26.05
N TRP A 43 -18.89 24.32 25.43
CA TRP A 43 -20.17 23.64 25.27
C TRP A 43 -20.45 22.90 26.57
N SER A 44 -20.99 23.62 27.56
CA SER A 44 -21.56 23.00 28.75
C SER A 44 -22.92 22.42 28.38
N LEU A 45 -22.92 21.20 27.84
CA LEU A 45 -24.09 20.32 27.93
C LEU A 45 -24.19 19.97 29.41
N GLY A 46 -25.10 20.63 30.11
CA GLY A 46 -25.43 20.33 31.50
C GLY A 46 -25.82 18.86 31.63
N GLN A 47 -24.84 18.03 31.97
CA GLN A 47 -25.06 16.66 32.38
C GLN A 47 -25.44 16.74 33.85
N SER A 48 -26.73 16.50 34.12
CA SER A 48 -27.17 16.05 35.43
C SER A 48 -26.37 14.80 35.81
N GLU A 49 -26.00 14.73 37.08
CA GLU A 49 -25.11 13.76 37.72
C GLU A 49 -25.69 12.33 37.78
N ASP A 50 -25.98 11.75 36.61
CA ASP A 50 -26.43 10.35 36.47
C ASP A 50 -25.47 9.59 35.54
N GLU A 51 -24.16 9.65 35.83
CA GLU A 51 -23.13 8.85 35.13
C GLU A 51 -23.34 7.32 35.35
N ASP A 52 -24.09 6.94 36.39
CA ASP A 52 -24.42 5.54 36.71
C ASP A 52 -25.52 4.92 35.81
N GLU A 53 -26.28 5.73 35.04
CA GLU A 53 -27.37 5.24 34.19
C GLU A 53 -26.93 5.04 32.72
N ALA A 54 -25.90 5.77 32.28
CA ALA A 54 -25.30 5.62 30.95
C ALA A 54 -24.56 4.27 30.80
N ASP A 55 -23.80 3.85 31.81
CA ASP A 55 -23.13 2.55 31.84
C ASP A 55 -24.12 1.37 31.93
N LYS A 56 -25.30 1.61 32.51
CA LYS A 56 -26.39 0.64 32.58
C LYS A 56 -27.15 0.51 31.25
N LEU A 57 -27.20 1.58 30.45
CA LEU A 57 -27.73 1.59 29.08
C LEU A 57 -26.75 1.00 28.04
N LEU A 58 -25.44 1.11 28.30
CA LEU A 58 -24.39 0.46 27.50
C LEU A 58 -24.13 -1.01 27.89
N GLY A 59 -24.83 -1.49 28.92
CA GLY A 59 -24.73 -2.83 29.46
C GLY A 59 -24.80 -3.92 28.38
N ASN A 60 -23.64 -4.53 28.11
CA ASN A 60 -23.47 -5.75 27.31
C ASN A 60 -23.74 -5.67 25.80
N LEU A 61 -23.48 -4.54 25.13
CA LEU A 61 -23.47 -4.51 23.65
C LEU A 61 -22.27 -5.24 22.99
N ARG A 62 -21.55 -6.12 23.69
CA ARG A 62 -20.70 -7.12 23.02
C ARG A 62 -21.63 -8.20 22.47
N SER A 63 -22.06 -8.04 21.22
CA SER A 63 -22.76 -9.11 20.51
C SER A 63 -21.85 -10.33 20.44
N LYS A 64 -22.43 -11.54 20.41
CA LYS A 64 -21.67 -12.79 20.23
C LYS A 64 -20.84 -12.76 18.94
N ASP A 65 -21.26 -11.94 17.97
CA ASP A 65 -20.56 -11.64 16.73
C ASP A 65 -19.32 -10.76 16.94
N ASP A 66 -19.35 -9.84 17.91
CA ASP A 66 -18.19 -9.00 18.26
C ASP A 66 -17.07 -9.82 18.90
N ASP A 67 -17.41 -10.79 19.75
CA ASP A 67 -16.44 -11.72 20.35
C ASP A 67 -15.88 -12.70 19.30
N GLY A 68 -16.71 -13.18 18.37
CA GLY A 68 -16.28 -14.02 17.25
C GLY A 68 -15.37 -13.28 16.26
N ASN A 69 -15.70 -12.03 15.94
CA ASN A 69 -14.86 -11.17 15.10
C ASN A 69 -13.54 -10.82 15.80
N MET A 70 -13.54 -10.57 17.11
CA MET A 70 -12.31 -10.35 17.87
C MET A 70 -11.39 -11.57 17.85
N CYS A 71 -11.92 -12.79 18.03
CA CYS A 71 -11.11 -14.00 17.87
C CYS A 71 -10.54 -14.14 16.45
N GLN A 72 -11.31 -13.83 15.41
CA GLN A 72 -10.82 -13.87 14.03
C GLN A 72 -9.75 -12.79 13.77
N ILE A 73 -9.91 -11.60 14.33
CA ILE A 73 -8.92 -10.52 14.26
C ILE A 73 -7.63 -10.96 14.97
N GLU A 74 -7.73 -11.56 16.16
CA GLU A 74 -6.58 -12.08 16.91
C GLU A 74 -5.86 -13.21 16.15
N GLU A 75 -6.60 -14.11 15.49
CA GLU A 75 -6.02 -15.16 14.65
C GLU A 75 -5.28 -14.57 13.44
N LEU A 76 -5.90 -13.61 12.73
CA LEU A 76 -5.25 -12.92 11.60
C LEU A 76 -4.02 -12.13 12.04
N LEU A 77 -4.09 -11.47 13.20
CA LEU A 77 -2.94 -10.76 13.78
C LEU A 77 -1.84 -11.73 14.18
N ALA A 78 -2.17 -12.86 14.80
CA ALA A 78 -1.20 -13.89 15.16
C ALA A 78 -0.51 -14.48 13.91
N ASP A 79 -1.23 -14.64 12.80
CA ASP A 79 -0.64 -15.08 11.54
C ASP A 79 0.23 -14.01 10.86
N ILE A 80 -0.09 -12.72 11.04
CA ILE A 80 0.79 -11.61 10.64
C ILE A 80 2.05 -11.56 11.52
N GLU A 81 1.90 -11.74 12.84
CA GLU A 81 2.97 -11.64 13.84
C GLU A 81 3.92 -12.82 13.86
N LYS A 82 3.45 -14.04 13.53
CA LYS A 82 4.32 -15.20 13.29
C LYS A 82 5.39 -14.89 12.25
N GLY A 83 5.15 -13.89 11.39
CA GLY A 83 6.12 -13.40 10.44
C GLY A 83 6.46 -14.43 9.37
N ALA A 84 7.10 -13.99 8.30
CA ALA A 84 7.63 -14.91 7.32
C ALA A 84 8.82 -15.64 7.96
N ASP A 85 8.76 -16.98 8.05
CA ASP A 85 9.94 -17.79 8.32
C ASP A 85 11.08 -17.33 7.40
N LEU A 86 12.17 -16.85 7.99
CA LEU A 86 13.28 -16.26 7.24
C LEU A 86 13.92 -17.36 6.38
N GLY A 87 13.77 -17.24 5.07
CA GLY A 87 14.39 -18.14 4.10
C GLY A 87 15.93 -18.03 4.05
N PRO A 88 16.60 -18.89 3.27
CA PRO A 88 18.04 -18.86 3.11
C PRO A 88 18.53 -17.52 2.53
N GLU A 89 19.74 -17.12 2.93
CA GLU A 89 20.34 -15.85 2.51
C GLU A 89 20.54 -15.80 0.98
N ILE A 90 19.99 -14.76 0.36
CA ILE A 90 20.21 -14.44 -1.05
C ILE A 90 21.46 -13.56 -1.19
N SER A 91 22.02 -13.47 -2.40
CA SER A 91 23.21 -12.63 -2.61
C SER A 91 22.96 -11.18 -2.19
N GLN A 92 23.92 -10.58 -1.48
CA GLN A 92 23.79 -9.25 -0.87
C GLN A 92 23.38 -8.17 -1.88
N ASN A 93 23.90 -8.23 -3.11
CA ASN A 93 23.52 -7.30 -4.18
C ASN A 93 22.04 -7.41 -4.57
N VAL A 94 21.49 -8.62 -4.57
CA VAL A 94 20.05 -8.85 -4.84
C VAL A 94 19.24 -8.38 -3.64
N ALA A 95 19.63 -8.72 -2.41
CA ALA A 95 18.95 -8.24 -1.21
C ALA A 95 18.87 -6.71 -1.15
N GLU A 96 20.01 -6.01 -1.29
CA GLU A 96 20.05 -4.55 -1.23
C GLU A 96 19.25 -3.87 -2.35
N SER A 97 19.27 -4.44 -3.56
CA SER A 97 18.51 -3.89 -4.69
C SER A 97 17.00 -4.06 -4.50
N PHE A 98 16.55 -5.20 -3.98
CA PHE A 98 15.14 -5.43 -3.66
C PHE A 98 14.68 -4.57 -2.47
N LEU A 99 15.49 -4.45 -1.42
CA LEU A 99 15.19 -3.59 -0.27
C LEU A 99 15.05 -2.11 -0.66
N LYS A 100 15.95 -1.59 -1.51
CA LYS A 100 15.86 -0.22 -2.07
C LYS A 100 14.62 -0.04 -2.97
N THR A 101 14.19 -1.11 -3.62
CA THR A 101 13.03 -1.07 -4.51
C THR A 101 11.72 -1.04 -3.73
N ILE A 102 11.64 -1.78 -2.62
CA ILE A 102 10.45 -1.84 -1.75
C ILE A 102 10.23 -0.51 -1.01
N SER A 103 11.30 0.11 -0.51
CA SER A 103 11.19 1.38 0.22
C SER A 103 10.84 2.57 -0.68
N ARG A 104 11.01 2.44 -2.00
CA ARG A 104 10.74 3.52 -2.95
C ARG A 104 9.33 3.43 -3.53
N GLN A 105 8.51 4.43 -3.25
CA GLN A 105 7.24 4.59 -3.94
C GLN A 105 7.46 4.91 -5.43
N LEU A 106 6.83 4.13 -6.31
CA LEU A 106 6.93 4.40 -7.76
C LEU A 106 6.12 5.65 -8.14
N SER A 107 6.76 6.55 -8.91
CA SER A 107 6.08 7.70 -9.52
C SER A 107 5.03 7.25 -10.54
N LYS A 108 4.02 8.11 -10.81
CA LYS A 108 2.98 7.81 -11.81
C LYS A 108 3.57 7.50 -13.20
N GLU A 109 4.61 8.24 -13.59
CA GLU A 109 5.34 8.04 -14.84
C GLU A 109 6.07 6.69 -14.87
N SER A 110 6.75 6.32 -13.77
CA SER A 110 7.44 5.03 -13.67
C SER A 110 6.46 3.86 -13.78
N LYS A 111 5.28 3.97 -13.14
CA LYS A 111 4.20 2.97 -13.25
C LYS A 111 3.68 2.84 -14.68
N ALA A 112 3.52 3.96 -15.39
CA ALA A 112 3.09 3.95 -16.78
C ALA A 112 4.15 3.31 -17.69
N LYS A 113 5.43 3.68 -17.53
CA LYS A 113 6.54 3.08 -18.28
C LYS A 113 6.66 1.58 -18.05
N LEU A 114 6.53 1.11 -16.81
CA LEU A 114 6.52 -0.32 -16.51
C LEU A 114 5.34 -1.04 -17.17
N ARG A 115 4.15 -0.43 -17.20
CA ARG A 115 2.98 -0.99 -17.89
C ARG A 115 3.17 -1.08 -19.40
N GLU A 116 3.84 -0.10 -20.01
CA GLU A 116 4.17 -0.14 -21.43
C GLU A 116 5.26 -1.15 -21.77
N THR A 117 6.21 -1.37 -20.86
CA THR A 117 7.31 -2.32 -21.04
C THR A 117 6.83 -3.76 -20.81
N LEU A 118 6.05 -3.96 -19.74
CA LEU A 118 5.52 -5.25 -19.30
C LEU A 118 4.10 -5.45 -19.83
N LYS A 119 3.94 -5.40 -21.15
CA LYS A 119 2.63 -5.63 -21.79
C LYS A 119 2.14 -7.04 -21.46
N THR A 120 0.86 -7.14 -21.12
CA THR A 120 0.21 -8.43 -20.93
C THR A 120 0.25 -9.22 -22.25
N PRO A 121 0.79 -10.45 -22.25
CA PRO A 121 0.81 -11.30 -23.43
C PRO A 121 -0.59 -11.54 -24.00
N SER A 122 -0.72 -11.64 -25.32
CA SER A 122 -2.02 -11.78 -26.00
C SER A 122 -2.78 -13.06 -25.65
N ASN A 123 -2.07 -14.09 -25.17
CA ASN A 123 -2.63 -15.33 -24.64
C ASN A 123 -3.13 -15.20 -23.19
N CYS A 124 -2.74 -14.17 -22.45
CA CYS A 124 -3.06 -13.96 -21.04
C CYS A 124 -4.08 -12.82 -20.82
N LYS A 125 -5.09 -12.69 -21.70
CA LYS A 125 -6.12 -11.63 -21.60
C LYS A 125 -6.89 -11.63 -20.27
N GLN A 126 -6.96 -12.81 -19.63
CA GLN A 126 -7.60 -13.02 -18.33
C GLN A 126 -6.89 -12.27 -17.19
N PHE A 127 -5.67 -11.78 -17.41
CA PHE A 127 -4.98 -10.96 -16.42
C PHE A 127 -5.60 -9.55 -16.34
N SER A 128 -6.38 -9.12 -17.33
CA SER A 128 -7.04 -7.82 -17.28
C SER A 128 -8.09 -7.77 -16.16
N PRO A 129 -8.10 -6.74 -15.30
CA PRO A 129 -9.14 -6.57 -14.30
C PRO A 129 -10.54 -6.51 -14.94
N PRO A 130 -11.55 -7.16 -14.35
CA PRO A 130 -12.91 -7.10 -14.86
C PRO A 130 -13.49 -5.69 -14.68
N LYS A 131 -14.14 -5.19 -15.73
CA LYS A 131 -14.82 -3.89 -15.72
C LYS A 131 -16.25 -4.05 -15.22
N ILE A 132 -16.73 -3.06 -14.47
CA ILE A 132 -18.14 -2.99 -14.07
C ILE A 132 -19.01 -2.78 -15.31
N ASN A 133 -20.18 -3.42 -15.34
CA ASN A 133 -21.18 -3.20 -16.37
C ASN A 133 -21.69 -1.74 -16.34
N ASN A 134 -21.82 -1.11 -17.50
CA ASN A 134 -22.17 0.29 -17.62
C ASN A 134 -23.53 0.63 -16.98
N GLU A 135 -24.47 -0.31 -16.94
CA GLU A 135 -25.77 -0.09 -16.30
C GLU A 135 -25.67 -0.01 -14.77
N ILE A 136 -24.83 -0.86 -14.17
CA ILE A 136 -24.52 -0.82 -12.74
C ILE A 136 -23.75 0.47 -12.42
N TRP A 137 -22.79 0.84 -13.28
CA TRP A 137 -21.96 2.02 -13.10
C TRP A 137 -22.75 3.33 -12.98
N LYS A 138 -23.89 3.46 -13.67
CA LYS A 138 -24.75 4.66 -13.61
C LYS A 138 -25.50 4.80 -12.29
N ILE A 139 -25.80 3.68 -11.62
CA ILE A 139 -26.64 3.62 -10.41
C ILE A 139 -25.78 3.84 -9.15
N ILE A 140 -24.51 3.45 -9.20
CA ILE A 140 -23.59 3.54 -8.05
C ILE A 140 -23.19 5.00 -7.75
N PRO A 141 -23.16 5.42 -6.46
CA PRO A 141 -22.73 6.76 -6.07
C PRO A 141 -21.28 7.06 -6.48
N SER A 142 -20.96 8.34 -6.67
CA SER A 142 -19.64 8.80 -7.14
C SER A 142 -18.49 8.31 -6.24
N GLN A 143 -18.70 8.29 -4.93
CA GLN A 143 -17.72 7.82 -3.96
C GLN A 143 -17.39 6.33 -4.12
N ALA A 144 -18.40 5.50 -4.34
CA ALA A 144 -18.22 4.07 -4.56
C ALA A 144 -17.59 3.76 -5.91
N ARG A 145 -17.91 4.55 -6.95
CA ARG A 145 -17.19 4.50 -8.23
C ARG A 145 -15.71 4.81 -8.06
N LEU A 146 -15.36 5.86 -7.31
CA LEU A 146 -13.96 6.21 -7.05
C LEU A 146 -13.20 5.10 -6.31
N GLN A 147 -13.83 4.50 -5.29
CA GLN A 147 -13.30 3.34 -4.57
C GLN A 147 -13.03 2.17 -5.53
N ASP A 148 -14.00 1.82 -6.38
CA ASP A 148 -13.84 0.75 -7.36
C ASP A 148 -12.71 1.02 -8.36
N VAL A 149 -12.59 2.26 -8.89
CA VAL A 149 -11.46 2.60 -9.79
C VAL A 149 -10.12 2.42 -9.09
N LYS A 150 -10.00 2.80 -7.82
CA LYS A 150 -8.75 2.60 -7.05
C LYS A 150 -8.43 1.11 -6.89
N GLN A 151 -9.45 0.28 -6.62
CA GLN A 151 -9.27 -1.16 -6.53
C GLN A 151 -8.93 -1.78 -7.90
N GLN A 152 -9.53 -1.31 -9.01
CA GLN A 152 -9.15 -1.70 -10.38
C GLN A 152 -7.70 -1.33 -10.70
N GLN A 153 -7.24 -0.14 -10.30
CA GLN A 153 -5.84 0.27 -10.49
C GLN A 153 -4.86 -0.64 -9.74
N SER A 154 -5.24 -1.07 -8.54
CA SER A 154 -4.45 -2.00 -7.72
C SER A 154 -4.41 -3.39 -8.35
N GLN A 155 -5.55 -3.93 -8.78
CA GLN A 155 -5.60 -5.18 -9.56
C GLN A 155 -4.74 -5.10 -10.81
N GLN A 156 -4.79 -3.97 -11.54
CA GLN A 156 -3.98 -3.79 -12.73
C GLN A 156 -2.48 -3.83 -12.42
N ALA A 157 -2.04 -3.33 -11.26
CA ALA A 157 -0.65 -3.44 -10.85
C ALA A 157 -0.25 -4.90 -10.58
N LEU A 158 -1.12 -5.68 -9.93
CA LEU A 158 -0.93 -7.13 -9.73
C LEU A 158 -0.82 -7.86 -11.08
N SER A 159 -1.69 -7.54 -12.03
CA SER A 159 -1.67 -8.11 -13.39
C SER A 159 -0.38 -7.81 -14.15
N VAL A 160 0.21 -6.63 -13.96
CA VAL A 160 1.52 -6.28 -14.55
C VAL A 160 2.63 -7.11 -13.92
N GLY A 161 2.59 -7.34 -12.60
CA GLY A 161 3.52 -8.26 -11.93
C GLY A 161 3.41 -9.69 -12.44
N LEU A 162 2.19 -10.19 -12.60
CA LEU A 162 1.90 -11.51 -13.18
C LEU A 162 2.41 -11.63 -14.63
N SER A 163 2.25 -10.55 -15.40
CA SER A 163 2.78 -10.46 -16.77
C SER A 163 4.32 -10.54 -16.76
N ALA A 164 5.00 -9.85 -15.83
CA ALA A 164 6.45 -9.91 -15.70
C ALA A 164 6.94 -11.34 -15.38
N LEU A 165 6.30 -12.02 -14.43
CA LEU A 165 6.61 -13.43 -14.11
C LEU A 165 6.43 -14.33 -15.34
N SER A 166 5.32 -14.16 -16.08
CA SER A 166 5.07 -14.95 -17.30
C SER A 166 6.13 -14.73 -18.38
N ILE A 167 6.62 -13.49 -18.53
CA ILE A 167 7.68 -13.15 -19.48
C ILE A 167 9.01 -13.77 -19.04
N ILE A 168 9.35 -13.69 -17.74
CA ILE A 168 10.56 -14.32 -17.18
C ILE A 168 10.54 -15.83 -17.44
N THR A 169 9.44 -16.51 -17.11
CA THR A 169 9.28 -17.95 -17.34
C THR A 169 9.41 -18.31 -18.82
N SER A 170 8.81 -17.51 -19.72
CA SER A 170 8.93 -17.70 -21.16
C SER A 170 10.38 -17.56 -21.66
N GLN A 171 11.10 -16.54 -21.20
CA GLN A 171 12.51 -16.32 -21.55
C GLN A 171 13.42 -17.47 -21.09
N VAL A 172 13.19 -18.00 -19.88
CA VAL A 172 13.94 -19.14 -19.34
C VAL A 172 13.65 -20.39 -20.17
N LEU A 173 12.39 -20.61 -20.56
CA LEU A 173 11.99 -21.78 -21.34
C LEU A 173 12.55 -21.78 -22.77
N ILE A 174 12.68 -20.59 -23.39
CA ILE A 174 13.32 -20.43 -24.71
C ILE A 174 14.82 -20.79 -24.63
N ARG A 175 15.48 -20.49 -23.50
CA ARG A 175 16.92 -20.72 -23.29
C ARG A 175 17.24 -22.05 -22.58
N LYS A 176 16.28 -22.97 -22.54
CA LYS A 176 16.41 -24.28 -21.87
C LYS A 176 17.62 -25.11 -22.32
N SER A 177 18.17 -24.85 -23.51
CA SER A 177 19.37 -25.55 -24.02
C SER A 177 20.68 -25.06 -23.41
N GLN A 178 20.69 -23.90 -22.76
CA GLN A 178 21.89 -23.26 -22.17
C GLN A 178 21.91 -23.35 -20.64
N ILE A 179 20.81 -23.77 -20.03
CA ILE A 179 20.61 -23.79 -18.57
C ILE A 179 20.35 -25.25 -18.15
N PRO A 180 20.93 -25.73 -17.04
CA PRO A 180 20.58 -27.05 -16.51
C PRO A 180 19.07 -27.19 -16.29
N ASN A 181 18.48 -28.31 -16.73
CA ASN A 181 17.04 -28.56 -16.62
C ASN A 181 16.51 -28.44 -15.18
N GLU A 182 17.34 -28.73 -14.19
CA GLU A 182 16.99 -28.63 -12.77
C GLU A 182 16.77 -27.17 -12.32
N VAL A 183 17.59 -26.25 -12.82
CA VAL A 183 17.45 -24.80 -12.58
C VAL A 183 16.25 -24.23 -13.34
N VAL A 184 16.01 -24.71 -14.56
CA VAL A 184 14.79 -24.32 -15.31
C VAL A 184 13.54 -24.78 -14.55
N SER A 185 13.53 -26.01 -14.02
CA SER A 185 12.41 -26.53 -13.25
C SER A 185 12.17 -25.75 -11.96
N SER A 186 13.23 -25.39 -11.22
CA SER A 186 13.09 -24.60 -9.99
C SER A 186 12.56 -23.20 -10.26
N ILE A 187 13.06 -22.51 -11.28
CA ILE A 187 12.59 -21.17 -11.67
C ILE A 187 11.12 -21.21 -12.12
N VAL A 188 10.74 -22.20 -12.93
CA VAL A 188 9.35 -22.35 -13.38
C VAL A 188 8.42 -22.61 -12.21
N LYS A 189 8.81 -23.49 -11.26
CA LYS A 189 8.04 -23.75 -10.03
C LYS A 189 7.88 -22.47 -9.21
N LEU A 190 8.96 -21.76 -8.91
CA LEU A 190 8.92 -20.50 -8.17
C LEU A 190 8.04 -19.44 -8.85
N ALA A 191 8.10 -19.35 -10.18
CA ALA A 191 7.26 -18.42 -10.93
C ALA A 191 5.78 -18.80 -10.90
N ILE A 192 5.45 -20.10 -10.92
CA ILE A 192 4.07 -20.59 -10.78
C ILE A 192 3.56 -20.37 -9.36
N ASP A 193 4.37 -20.65 -8.33
CA ASP A 193 3.99 -20.44 -6.94
C ASP A 193 3.74 -18.94 -6.67
N ALA A 194 4.62 -18.06 -7.16
CA ALA A 194 4.40 -16.62 -7.11
C ALA A 194 3.16 -16.19 -7.90
N ALA A 195 2.88 -16.81 -9.04
CA ALA A 195 1.67 -16.55 -9.82
C ALA A 195 0.39 -17.01 -9.09
N ASN A 196 0.45 -18.10 -8.33
CA ASN A 196 -0.66 -18.56 -7.49
C ASN A 196 -0.98 -17.55 -6.39
N VAL A 197 0.04 -17.04 -5.69
CA VAL A 197 -0.14 -16.01 -4.65
C VAL A 197 -0.75 -14.73 -5.25
N LEU A 198 -0.17 -14.21 -6.34
CA LEU A 198 -0.71 -13.01 -7.00
C LEU A 198 -2.11 -13.24 -7.59
N GLY A 199 -2.38 -14.46 -8.07
CA GLY A 199 -3.67 -14.88 -8.60
C GLY A 199 -4.75 -14.90 -7.53
N ASP A 200 -4.47 -15.52 -6.38
CA ASP A 200 -5.34 -15.53 -5.20
C ASP A 200 -5.67 -14.11 -4.75
N GLN A 201 -4.67 -13.24 -4.59
CA GLN A 201 -4.87 -11.85 -4.18
C GLN A 201 -5.70 -11.07 -5.22
N SER A 202 -5.50 -11.31 -6.51
CA SER A 202 -6.32 -10.70 -7.56
C SER A 202 -7.79 -11.13 -7.48
N GLN A 203 -8.04 -12.42 -7.19
CA GLN A 203 -9.38 -12.96 -6.97
C GLN A 203 -10.01 -12.39 -5.70
N GLN A 204 -9.26 -12.27 -4.60
CA GLN A 204 -9.74 -11.71 -3.35
C GLN A 204 -10.17 -10.24 -3.53
N VAL A 205 -9.35 -9.42 -4.21
CA VAL A 205 -9.76 -8.04 -4.55
C VAL A 205 -11.02 -8.04 -5.41
N ASN A 206 -11.19 -8.98 -6.34
CA ASN A 206 -12.39 -9.05 -7.17
C ASN A 206 -13.64 -9.41 -6.35
N SER A 207 -13.51 -10.30 -5.39
CA SER A 207 -14.59 -10.66 -4.46
C SER A 207 -14.96 -9.48 -3.57
N ASN A 208 -13.98 -8.77 -3.02
CA ASN A 208 -14.20 -7.56 -2.22
C ASN A 208 -14.90 -6.48 -3.03
N ARG A 209 -14.46 -6.20 -4.26
CA ARG A 209 -15.13 -5.29 -5.20
C ARG A 209 -16.61 -5.64 -5.38
N LYS A 210 -16.92 -6.92 -5.59
CA LYS A 210 -18.32 -7.36 -5.76
C LYS A 210 -19.14 -7.12 -4.51
N MET A 211 -18.61 -7.44 -3.32
CA MET A 211 -19.31 -7.21 -2.05
C MET A 211 -19.53 -5.72 -1.78
N ASP A 212 -18.50 -4.90 -1.99
CA ASP A 212 -18.54 -3.45 -1.84
C ASP A 212 -19.57 -2.77 -2.75
N LEU A 213 -19.84 -3.36 -3.91
CA LEU A 213 -20.85 -2.86 -4.85
C LEU A 213 -22.24 -3.39 -4.53
N LYS A 214 -22.35 -4.61 -3.99
CA LYS A 214 -23.63 -5.26 -3.68
C LYS A 214 -24.49 -4.41 -2.73
N ARG A 215 -23.86 -3.74 -1.75
CA ARG A 215 -24.54 -2.82 -0.81
C ARG A 215 -25.24 -1.62 -1.46
N TYR A 216 -24.88 -1.27 -2.69
CA TYR A 216 -25.52 -0.17 -3.44
C TYR A 216 -26.57 -0.65 -4.44
N LEU A 217 -26.66 -1.97 -4.63
CA LEU A 217 -27.55 -2.59 -5.61
C LEU A 217 -28.73 -3.31 -4.97
N ASN A 218 -28.60 -3.72 -3.70
CA ASN A 218 -29.69 -4.32 -2.93
C ASN A 218 -30.21 -3.34 -1.87
N PRO A 219 -31.49 -2.91 -1.93
CA PRO A 219 -32.11 -2.08 -0.90
C PRO A 219 -32.09 -2.71 0.50
N ASP A 220 -32.12 -4.05 0.58
CA ASP A 220 -32.21 -4.79 1.84
C ASP A 220 -30.85 -5.12 2.48
N PHE A 221 -29.74 -4.61 1.94
CA PHE A 221 -28.40 -4.98 2.42
C PHE A 221 -28.08 -4.53 3.87
N TYR A 222 -28.90 -3.65 4.45
CA TYR A 222 -28.76 -3.18 5.85
C TYR A 222 -29.82 -3.79 6.79
N ASN A 223 -30.66 -4.72 6.31
CA ASN A 223 -31.76 -5.32 7.08
C ASN A 223 -31.48 -6.75 7.58
N GLU A 224 -30.23 -7.21 7.52
CA GLU A 224 -29.77 -8.49 8.11
C GLU A 224 -28.67 -8.25 9.14
#